data_AF-A0A7Y3L6H1-F1
#
_entry.id   AF-A0A7Y3L6H1-F1
#
_cell.length_a   1.000
_cell.length_b   1.000
_cell.length_c   1.000
_cell.angle_alpha   90.00
_cell.angle_beta   90.00
_cell.angle_gamma   90.00
#
_symmetry.space_group_name_H-M   'P 1'
#
loop_
_entity.id
_entity.type
_entity.pdbx_description
1 polymer ?
#
loop_
_entity_poly.entity_id
_entity_poly.type
_entity_poly.pdbx_seq_one_letter_code
_entity_poly.pdbx_strand_id
1 'polypeptide(L)'
;PVVDALEPAVAPTRQGLNFMDTSSAAAECITLMAAAGAVIHIFPTGQGNVIGNPIEPVIKLTANPLTAATMSEHIDLDVSGLLTQEYTLAEAGDRLMEVVDRTINGRLTCAEAIGHQEYVITKLYRSA
;
A
#
# COMPACT_ATOMS: atom_id res chain seq x y z
N PRO A 1 0.17 -19.50 -5.88
CA PRO A 1 -0.56 -19.51 -7.18
C PRO A 1 -1.69 -18.48 -7.12
N VAL A 2 -2.06 -17.88 -8.26
CA VAL A 2 -3.24 -16.99 -8.36
C VAL A 2 -4.49 -17.86 -8.29
N VAL A 3 -5.49 -17.44 -7.51
CA VAL A 3 -6.73 -18.23 -7.27
C VAL A 3 -7.97 -17.63 -7.93
N ASP A 4 -7.95 -16.36 -8.30
CA ASP A 4 -9.05 -15.66 -8.98
C ASP A 4 -8.60 -14.37 -9.68
N ALA A 5 -9.41 -13.89 -10.62
CA ALA A 5 -9.30 -12.59 -11.26
C ALA A 5 -10.61 -11.81 -11.07
N LEU A 6 -10.56 -10.69 -10.36
CA LEU A 6 -11.73 -9.93 -9.90
C LEU A 6 -11.98 -8.71 -10.80
N GLU A 7 -13.25 -8.43 -11.06
CA GLU A 7 -13.67 -7.12 -11.57
C GLU A 7 -13.50 -6.03 -10.49
N PRO A 8 -13.48 -4.74 -10.85
CA PRO A 8 -13.26 -3.67 -9.88
C PRO A 8 -14.26 -3.70 -8.72
N ALA A 9 -13.75 -3.54 -7.50
CA ALA A 9 -14.52 -3.50 -6.26
C ALA A 9 -15.34 -4.78 -5.97
N VAL A 10 -15.07 -5.90 -6.67
CA VAL A 10 -15.69 -7.19 -6.36
C VAL A 10 -14.94 -7.86 -5.21
N ALA A 11 -15.66 -8.21 -4.14
CA ALA A 11 -15.09 -8.88 -2.99
C ALA A 11 -14.61 -10.31 -3.32
N PRO A 12 -13.41 -10.72 -2.89
CA PRO A 12 -12.91 -12.08 -3.12
C PRO A 12 -13.76 -13.10 -2.36
N THR A 13 -14.09 -14.22 -3.02
CA THR A 13 -14.80 -15.36 -2.38
C THR A 13 -13.89 -16.54 -2.09
N ARG A 14 -12.67 -16.53 -2.62
CA ARG A 14 -11.66 -17.60 -2.49
C ARG A 14 -10.46 -17.09 -1.72
N GLN A 15 -10.02 -17.88 -0.73
CA GLN A 15 -8.79 -17.59 0.02
C GLN A 15 -7.55 -17.81 -0.87
N GLY A 16 -6.59 -16.88 -0.81
CA GLY A 16 -5.35 -16.93 -1.58
C GLY A 16 -5.05 -15.62 -2.31
N LEU A 17 -4.15 -15.67 -3.29
CA LEU A 17 -3.78 -14.52 -4.12
C LEU A 17 -4.85 -14.27 -5.18
N ASN A 18 -5.63 -13.20 -5.00
CA ASN A 18 -6.62 -12.73 -5.96
C ASN A 18 -6.04 -11.52 -6.72
N PHE A 19 -6.26 -11.44 -8.03
CA PHE A 19 -5.81 -10.30 -8.85
C PHE A 19 -7.02 -9.47 -9.25
N MET A 20 -7.08 -8.19 -8.91
CA MET A 20 -8.22 -7.33 -9.26
C MET A 20 -7.86 -6.38 -10.40
N ASP A 21 -8.75 -6.28 -11.39
CA ASP A 21 -8.71 -5.22 -12.40
C ASP A 21 -8.98 -3.87 -11.73
N THR A 22 -7.98 -2.97 -11.74
CA THR A 22 -8.05 -1.63 -11.15
C THR A 22 -7.37 -0.60 -12.03
N SER A 23 -7.65 0.69 -11.79
CA SER A 23 -6.85 1.76 -12.39
C SER A 23 -5.41 1.74 -11.86
N SER A 24 -4.46 2.25 -12.65
CA SER A 24 -3.09 2.52 -12.19
C SER A 24 -2.98 3.80 -11.34
N ALA A 25 -4.02 4.65 -11.33
CA ALA A 25 -4.04 5.85 -10.50
C ALA A 25 -4.20 5.45 -9.02
N ALA A 26 -3.25 5.86 -8.18
CA ALA A 26 -3.17 5.41 -6.78
C ALA A 26 -4.46 5.62 -5.99
N ALA A 27 -5.05 6.82 -6.04
CA ALA A 27 -6.26 7.13 -5.30
C ALA A 27 -7.47 6.29 -5.74
N GLU A 28 -7.57 5.99 -7.04
CA GLU A 28 -8.64 5.14 -7.58
C GLU A 28 -8.39 3.66 -7.24
N CYS A 29 -7.16 3.17 -7.40
CA CYS A 29 -6.77 1.80 -7.05
C CYS A 29 -7.06 1.46 -5.58
N ILE A 30 -6.58 2.29 -4.64
CA ILE A 30 -6.79 2.05 -3.21
C ILE A 30 -8.28 2.12 -2.87
N THR A 31 -9.03 3.04 -3.48
CA THR A 31 -10.49 3.11 -3.26
C THR A 31 -11.21 1.84 -3.72
N LEU A 32 -10.84 1.28 -4.88
CA LEU A 32 -11.40 0.02 -5.37
C LEU A 32 -11.03 -1.17 -4.48
N MET A 33 -9.79 -1.21 -4.00
CA MET A 33 -9.30 -2.25 -3.07
C MET A 33 -10.05 -2.21 -1.74
N ALA A 34 -10.19 -1.02 -1.14
CA ALA A 34 -11.00 -0.82 0.05
C ALA A 34 -12.47 -1.22 -0.17
N ALA A 35 -13.05 -0.85 -1.32
CA ALA A 35 -14.43 -1.23 -1.67
C ALA A 35 -14.62 -2.74 -1.85
N ALA A 36 -13.59 -3.46 -2.31
CA ALA A 36 -13.59 -4.92 -2.39
C ALA A 36 -13.39 -5.60 -1.01
N GLY A 37 -13.14 -4.82 0.05
CA GLY A 37 -12.97 -5.33 1.41
C GLY A 37 -11.52 -5.52 1.85
N ALA A 38 -10.55 -4.87 1.18
CA ALA A 38 -9.21 -4.75 1.74
C ALA A 38 -9.25 -3.98 3.08
N VAL A 39 -8.35 -4.36 3.99
CA VAL A 39 -8.26 -3.80 5.35
C VAL A 39 -6.92 -3.13 5.62
N ILE A 40 -5.95 -3.31 4.74
CA ILE A 40 -4.61 -2.72 4.77
C ILE A 40 -4.15 -2.62 3.32
N HIS A 41 -3.59 -1.46 2.97
CA HIS A 41 -2.91 -1.27 1.70
C HIS A 41 -1.40 -1.18 1.89
N ILE A 42 -0.62 -1.97 1.14
CA ILE A 42 0.85 -1.88 1.11
C ILE A 42 1.24 -1.17 -0.19
N PHE A 43 1.78 0.04 -0.07
CA PHE A 43 2.06 0.93 -1.21
C PHE A 43 3.57 1.16 -1.38
N PRO A 44 4.26 0.38 -2.23
CA PRO A 44 5.65 0.64 -2.56
C PRO A 44 5.77 1.91 -3.41
N THR A 45 6.67 2.82 -3.02
CA THR A 45 6.84 4.11 -3.71
C THR A 45 8.33 4.44 -3.90
N GLY A 46 8.74 4.62 -5.16
CA GLY A 46 10.12 4.97 -5.50
C GLY A 46 10.34 6.47 -5.71
N GLN A 47 9.29 7.24 -5.96
CA GLN A 47 9.34 8.70 -6.21
C GLN A 47 8.61 9.49 -5.12
N GLY A 48 8.25 8.84 -4.01
CA GLY A 48 7.65 9.53 -2.86
C GLY A 48 6.18 9.93 -3.05
N ASN A 49 5.39 9.13 -3.77
CA ASN A 49 3.94 9.27 -3.72
C ASN A 49 3.44 9.21 -2.26
N VAL A 50 2.73 10.26 -1.83
CA VAL A 50 2.27 10.48 -0.45
C VAL A 50 0.85 9.96 -0.19
N ILE A 51 0.28 9.20 -1.12
CA ILE A 51 -1.10 8.71 -1.06
C ILE A 51 -1.45 8.08 0.30
N GLY A 52 -2.58 8.51 0.84
CA GLY A 52 -3.27 7.88 1.95
C GLY A 52 -4.64 7.39 1.53
N ASN A 53 -5.48 7.06 2.52
CA ASN A 53 -6.87 6.70 2.30
C ASN A 53 -7.67 6.97 3.59
N PRO A 54 -8.92 7.44 3.50
CA PRO A 54 -9.74 7.69 4.68
C PRO A 54 -10.34 6.42 5.33
N ILE A 55 -10.31 5.27 4.66
CA ILE A 55 -11.00 4.03 5.10
C ILE A 55 -10.01 2.98 5.60
N GLU A 56 -8.97 2.68 4.82
CA GLU A 56 -7.96 1.68 5.19
C GLU A 56 -6.57 2.30 5.41
N PRO A 57 -5.75 1.78 6.33
CA PRO A 57 -4.37 2.24 6.52
C PRO A 57 -3.52 1.93 5.28
N VAL A 58 -2.72 2.91 4.86
CA VAL A 58 -1.82 2.81 3.69
C VAL A 58 -0.37 2.81 4.16
N ILE A 59 0.21 1.62 4.32
CA ILE A 59 1.61 1.41 4.70
C ILE A 59 2.49 1.70 3.48
N LYS A 60 3.23 2.81 3.53
CA LYS A 60 4.18 3.20 2.48
C LYS A 60 5.57 2.68 2.77
N LEU A 61 6.16 2.00 1.80
CA LEU A 61 7.54 1.55 1.86
C LEU A 61 8.34 2.01 0.65
N THR A 62 9.64 2.20 0.83
CA THR A 62 10.54 2.57 -0.26
C THR A 62 11.84 1.80 -0.19
N ALA A 63 12.39 1.46 -1.36
CA ALA A 63 13.76 1.00 -1.49
C ALA A 63 14.69 2.09 -2.05
N ASN A 64 14.18 3.30 -2.30
CA ASN A 64 14.96 4.41 -2.83
C ASN A 64 15.59 5.21 -1.67
N PRO A 65 16.93 5.20 -1.50
CA PRO A 65 17.59 5.92 -0.41
C PRO A 65 17.30 7.42 -0.40
N LEU A 66 17.09 8.03 -1.57
CA LEU A 66 16.77 9.45 -1.66
C LEU A 66 15.39 9.73 -1.07
N THR A 67 14.38 8.94 -1.47
CA THR A 67 13.02 9.06 -0.91
C THR A 67 13.01 8.78 0.59
N ALA A 68 13.72 7.76 1.05
CA ALA A 68 13.83 7.44 2.47
C ALA A 68 14.43 8.61 3.28
N ALA A 69 15.46 9.27 2.74
CA ALA A 69 16.14 10.37 3.42
C ALA A 69 15.38 11.70 3.36
N THR A 70 14.71 12.02 2.25
CA THR A 70 14.11 13.35 2.04
C THR A 70 12.61 13.40 2.27
N MET A 71 11.93 12.25 2.42
CA MET A 71 10.48 12.16 2.62
C MET A 71 10.15 11.18 3.75
N SER A 72 11.05 11.05 4.74
CA SER A 72 10.95 10.10 5.85
C SER A 72 9.62 10.18 6.62
N GLU A 73 9.03 11.37 6.71
CA GLU A 73 7.74 11.63 7.34
C GLU A 73 6.56 10.95 6.62
N HIS A 74 6.72 10.63 5.34
CA HIS A 74 5.71 9.95 4.52
C HIS A 74 5.92 8.44 4.38
N ILE A 75 7.03 7.90 4.91
CA ILE A 75 7.44 6.50 4.70
C ILE A 75 7.36 5.73 6.01
N ASP A 76 6.55 4.65 6.03
CA ASP A 76 6.40 3.77 7.18
C ASP A 76 7.57 2.79 7.33
N LEU A 77 8.20 2.42 6.21
CA LEU A 77 9.30 1.46 6.16
C LEU A 77 10.32 1.78 5.05
N ASP A 78 11.56 1.99 5.45
CA ASP A 78 12.71 2.02 4.53
C ASP A 78 13.29 0.60 4.38
N VAL A 79 13.25 0.09 3.14
CA VAL A 79 13.87 -1.18 2.74
C VAL A 79 15.06 -0.99 1.78
N SER A 80 15.65 0.21 1.73
CA SER A 80 16.78 0.53 0.82
C SER A 80 18.02 -0.33 1.07
N GLY A 81 18.22 -0.79 2.30
CA GLY A 81 19.27 -1.74 2.68
C GLY A 81 19.23 -3.08 1.91
N LEU A 82 18.08 -3.43 1.32
CA LEU A 82 17.96 -4.59 0.43
C LEU A 82 18.81 -4.40 -0.83
N LEU A 83 18.85 -3.18 -1.38
CA LEU A 83 19.60 -2.85 -2.60
C LEU A 83 21.09 -2.71 -2.32
N THR A 84 21.48 -2.36 -1.10
CA THR A 84 22.88 -2.30 -0.64
C THR A 84 23.39 -3.64 -0.08
N GLN A 85 22.57 -4.70 -0.09
CA GLN A 85 22.91 -6.04 0.41
C GLN A 85 23.22 -6.09 1.91
N GLU A 86 22.68 -5.16 2.69
CA GLU A 86 22.76 -5.19 4.17
C GLU A 86 21.92 -6.32 4.78
N TYR A 87 20.92 -6.78 4.02
CA TYR A 87 20.03 -7.88 4.39
C TYR A 87 19.39 -8.47 3.14
N THR A 88 18.81 -9.65 3.32
CA THR A 88 18.14 -10.45 2.30
C THR A 88 16.70 -10.00 2.07
N LEU A 89 16.10 -10.48 0.99
CA LEU A 89 14.68 -10.26 0.69
C LEU A 89 13.77 -10.86 1.77
N ALA A 90 14.16 -12.00 2.36
CA ALA A 90 13.40 -12.62 3.45
C ALA A 90 13.37 -11.70 4.67
N GLU A 91 14.52 -11.17 5.09
CA GLU A 91 14.61 -10.23 6.21
C GLU A 91 13.89 -8.90 5.92
N ALA A 92 13.87 -8.43 4.66
CA ALA A 92 13.05 -7.29 4.27
C ALA A 92 11.54 -7.59 4.40
N GLY A 93 11.13 -8.81 4.06
CA GLY A 93 9.78 -9.31 4.27
C GLY A 93 9.39 -9.37 5.74
N ASP A 94 10.28 -9.86 6.60
CA ASP A 94 10.06 -9.91 8.05
C ASP A 94 9.83 -8.51 8.63
N ARG A 95 10.64 -7.52 8.22
CA ARG A 95 10.44 -6.11 8.62
C ARG A 95 9.11 -5.54 8.14
N LEU A 96 8.67 -5.88 6.92
CA LEU A 96 7.35 -5.48 6.44
C LEU A 96 6.24 -6.09 7.30
N MET A 97 6.37 -7.37 7.66
CA MET A 97 5.40 -8.05 8.52
C MET A 97 5.36 -7.44 9.93
N GLU A 98 6.49 -7.01 10.50
CA GLU A 98 6.51 -6.28 11.77
C GLU A 98 5.75 -4.95 11.70
N VAL A 99 5.87 -4.21 10.59
CA VAL A 99 5.11 -2.96 10.40
C VAL A 99 3.62 -3.25 10.26
N VAL A 100 3.26 -4.27 9.48
CA VAL A 100 1.86 -4.73 9.35
C VAL A 100 1.28 -5.10 10.71
N ASP A 101 1.98 -5.91 11.50
CA ASP A 101 1.53 -6.33 12.84
C ASP A 101 1.30 -5.13 13.77
N ARG A 102 2.23 -4.16 13.77
CA ARG A 102 2.04 -2.93 14.55
C ARG A 102 0.84 -2.12 14.08
N THR A 103 0.62 -2.01 12.77
CA THR A 103 -0.49 -1.25 12.19
C THR A 103 -1.84 -1.88 12.52
N ILE A 104 -1.99 -3.20 12.40
CA ILE A 104 -3.25 -3.88 12.79
C ILE A 104 -3.53 -3.80 14.29
N ASN A 105 -2.49 -3.62 15.11
CA ASN A 105 -2.62 -3.36 16.55
C ASN A 105 -2.82 -1.87 16.90
N GLY A 106 -3.13 -1.03 15.91
CA GLY A 106 -3.56 0.36 16.13
C GLY A 106 -2.46 1.42 16.04
N ARG A 107 -1.24 1.07 15.61
CA ARG A 107 -0.25 2.07 15.22
C ARG A 107 -0.72 2.76 13.94
N LEU A 108 -0.89 4.08 14.00
CA LEU A 108 -1.15 4.89 12.81
C LEU A 108 0.01 4.80 11.81
N THR A 109 -0.32 4.67 10.53
CA THR A 109 0.61 4.89 9.42
C THR A 109 0.99 6.38 9.33
N CYS A 110 2.09 6.68 8.64
CA CYS A 110 2.52 8.04 8.35
C CYS A 110 1.43 8.88 7.68
N ALA A 111 0.68 8.30 6.73
CA ALA A 111 -0.42 9.01 6.07
C ALA A 111 -1.54 9.36 7.05
N GLU A 112 -1.93 8.42 7.93
CA GLU A 112 -2.96 8.68 8.94
C GLU A 112 -2.52 9.73 9.95
N ALA A 113 -1.26 9.69 10.40
CA ALA A 113 -0.72 10.63 11.36
C ALA A 113 -0.66 12.08 10.82
N ILE A 114 -0.43 12.23 9.52
CA ILE A 114 -0.33 13.54 8.84
C ILE A 114 -1.68 13.99 8.25
N GLY A 115 -2.64 13.08 8.12
CA GLY A 115 -3.98 13.37 7.59
C GLY A 115 -4.10 13.32 6.07
N HIS A 116 -3.25 12.55 5.38
CA HIS A 116 -3.41 12.27 3.95
C HIS A 116 -4.56 11.30 3.72
N GLN A 117 -5.61 11.76 3.04
CA GLN A 117 -6.89 11.07 2.90
C GLN A 117 -7.46 11.19 1.49
N GLU A 118 -6.69 10.77 0.50
CA GLU A 118 -7.13 10.77 -0.90
C GLU A 118 -8.06 9.56 -1.18
N TYR A 119 -9.17 9.82 -1.89
CA TYR A 119 -10.09 8.79 -2.37
C TYR A 119 -10.82 9.29 -3.62
N VAL A 120 -11.31 8.37 -4.44
CA VAL A 120 -12.01 8.70 -5.70
C VAL A 120 -13.28 7.87 -5.83
N ILE A 121 -14.42 8.55 -5.93
CA ILE A 121 -15.68 7.91 -6.34
C ILE A 121 -15.83 8.11 -7.85
N THR A 122 -15.28 7.19 -8.64
CA THR A 122 -15.33 7.29 -10.10
C THR A 122 -16.77 7.06 -10.58
N LYS A 123 -17.41 8.09 -11.15
CA LYS A 123 -18.83 8.05 -11.51
C LYS A 123 -19.12 7.94 -13.02
N LEU A 124 -18.11 8.13 -13.90
CA LEU A 124 -18.33 8.22 -15.35
C LEU A 124 -17.31 7.46 -16.21
N TYR A 125 -16.00 7.56 -15.96
CA TYR A 125 -14.94 6.84 -16.70
C TYR A 125 -13.71 6.65 -15.79
N ARG A 126 -13.00 5.51 -15.93
CA ARG A 126 -11.71 5.26 -15.23
C ARG A 126 -10.68 6.29 -15.66
N SER A 127 -9.82 6.71 -14.73
CA SER A 127 -8.83 7.76 -15.01
C SER A 127 -7.65 7.28 -15.86
N ALA A 128 -7.30 6.00 -15.75
CA ALA A 128 -6.30 5.29 -16.56
C ALA A 128 -6.55 3.78 -16.48
#